data_AF-A0A2A5XNH6-F1
#
_entry.id   AF-A0A2A5XNH6-F1
#
_cell.length_a   1.000
_cell.length_b   1.000
_cell.length_c   1.000
_cell.angle_alpha   90.00
_cell.angle_beta   90.00
_cell.angle_gamma   90.00
#
_symmetry.space_group_name_H-M   'P 1'
#
loop_
_entity.id
_entity.type
_entity.pdbx_description
1 polymer ?
#
loop_
_entity_poly.entity_id
_entity_poly.type
_entity_poly.pdbx_seq_one_letter_code
_entity_poly.pdbx_strand_id
1 'polypeptide(L)'
;MGRKNRPTAEIPNGSMADIAFLLLIFFLVTTTIANDKGIAMLLPPKPDPNQPPPEVTENARNIFKILANSQDKLLVEDEPLTDVFELREMVKSFILNFGSPGEEGVAIYNTLPASMKSYISLNGRRPDSSDDPKTAIVSFKADRGTSYELYVQVLDQVNAAYNDVYGERVGLSANEFLQLDRDDPIQDKKYLAARQGIPRAISIAEPNKIVN
;
A
#
# COMPACT_ATOMS: atom_id res chain seq x y z
N MET A 1 10.03 75.27 -39.94
CA MET A 1 10.93 74.65 -38.94
C MET A 1 10.30 73.31 -38.55
N GLY A 2 10.70 72.22 -39.22
CA GLY A 2 10.00 70.93 -39.18
C GLY A 2 10.43 70.05 -38.00
N ARG A 3 9.44 69.45 -37.32
CA ARG A 3 9.63 68.46 -36.23
C ARG A 3 10.36 67.22 -36.75
N LYS A 4 11.48 66.85 -36.12
CA LYS A 4 12.21 65.61 -36.37
C LYS A 4 11.62 64.50 -35.49
N ASN A 5 10.98 63.50 -36.10
CA ASN A 5 10.50 62.30 -35.41
C ASN A 5 11.69 61.49 -34.85
N ARG A 6 11.60 61.08 -33.58
CA ARG A 6 12.52 60.11 -32.97
C ARG A 6 12.05 58.70 -33.35
N PRO A 7 12.89 57.84 -33.93
CA PRO A 7 12.51 56.44 -34.15
C PRO A 7 12.32 55.76 -32.78
N THR A 8 11.20 55.07 -32.63
CA THR A 8 10.91 54.20 -31.49
C THR A 8 11.89 53.04 -31.49
N ALA A 9 12.50 52.74 -30.33
CA ALA A 9 13.41 51.60 -30.20
C ALA A 9 12.61 50.30 -30.35
N GLU A 10 12.90 49.54 -31.40
CA GLU A 10 12.32 48.21 -31.61
C GLU A 10 13.04 47.21 -30.70
N ILE A 11 12.26 46.43 -29.94
CA ILE A 11 12.81 45.37 -29.10
C ILE A 11 13.26 44.23 -30.03
N PRO A 12 14.46 43.65 -29.84
CA PRO A 12 14.91 42.53 -30.67
C PRO A 12 14.00 41.30 -30.48
N ASN A 13 13.15 41.03 -31.47
CA ASN A 13 12.21 39.90 -31.43
C ASN A 13 12.90 38.53 -31.57
N GLY A 14 14.13 38.48 -32.11
CA GLY A 14 14.88 37.23 -32.25
C GLY A 14 15.19 36.57 -30.90
N SER A 15 15.77 37.34 -29.97
CA SER A 15 16.11 36.84 -28.63
C SER A 15 14.88 36.54 -27.77
N MET A 16 13.77 37.24 -28.01
CA MET A 16 12.49 36.98 -27.34
C MET A 16 11.85 35.68 -27.83
N ALA A 17 11.98 35.37 -29.12
CA ALA A 17 11.47 34.12 -29.70
C ALA A 17 12.28 32.90 -29.23
N ASP A 18 13.61 33.00 -29.16
CA ASP A 18 14.46 31.88 -28.71
C ASP A 18 14.17 31.46 -27.27
N ILE A 19 14.01 32.43 -26.36
CA ILE A 19 13.71 32.11 -24.96
C ILE A 19 12.29 31.55 -24.79
N ALA A 20 11.32 32.03 -25.56
CA ALA A 20 9.96 31.49 -25.56
C ALA A 20 9.92 30.06 -26.11
N PHE A 21 10.72 29.76 -27.14
CA PHE A 21 10.81 28.44 -27.74
C PHE A 21 11.49 27.43 -26.80
N LEU A 22 12.57 27.83 -26.13
CA LEU A 22 13.22 27.01 -25.10
C LEU A 22 12.29 26.72 -23.92
N LEU A 23 11.51 27.72 -23.48
CA LEU A 23 10.49 27.52 -22.44
C LEU A 23 9.36 26.58 -22.90
N LEU A 24 8.92 26.67 -24.15
CA LEU A 24 7.93 25.76 -24.72
C LEU A 24 8.45 24.31 -24.80
N ILE A 25 9.69 24.09 -25.24
CA ILE A 25 10.30 22.75 -25.24
C ILE A 25 10.48 22.27 -23.80
N PHE A 26 10.96 23.11 -22.89
CA PHE A 26 11.08 22.77 -21.47
C PHE A 26 9.75 22.33 -20.88
N PHE A 27 8.67 23.09 -21.08
CA PHE A 27 7.33 22.71 -20.63
C PHE A 27 6.83 21.45 -21.37
N LEU A 28 7.04 21.31 -22.68
CA LEU A 28 6.60 20.13 -23.43
C LEU A 28 7.32 18.84 -23.01
N VAL A 29 8.62 18.91 -22.70
CA VAL A 29 9.45 17.77 -22.27
C VAL A 29 9.23 17.44 -20.80
N THR A 30 9.04 18.44 -19.93
CA THR A 30 8.83 18.22 -18.48
C THR A 30 7.38 17.93 -18.11
N THR A 31 6.40 18.21 -18.99
CA THR A 31 4.98 17.85 -18.76
C THR A 31 4.65 16.40 -19.06
N THR A 32 5.60 15.59 -19.56
CA THR A 32 5.40 14.13 -19.67
C THR A 32 5.77 13.39 -18.40
N ILE A 33 5.86 14.05 -17.24
CA ILE A 33 5.83 13.33 -15.97
C ILE A 33 4.44 12.71 -15.85
N ALA A 34 4.34 11.46 -16.27
CA ALA A 34 3.24 10.59 -15.94
C ALA A 34 3.05 10.71 -14.44
N ASN A 35 1.89 11.23 -14.04
CA ASN A 35 1.47 11.24 -12.67
C ASN A 35 1.07 9.78 -12.37
N ASP A 36 2.07 8.92 -12.16
CA ASP A 36 1.85 7.60 -11.60
C ASP A 36 1.08 7.87 -10.31
N LYS A 37 -0.23 7.59 -10.34
CA LYS A 37 -1.10 7.80 -9.20
C LYS A 37 -0.48 7.00 -8.08
N GLY A 38 0.23 7.69 -7.19
CA GLY A 38 0.84 7.09 -6.03
C GLY A 38 -0.21 6.27 -5.30
N ILE A 39 0.21 5.15 -4.73
CA ILE A 39 -0.62 4.30 -3.89
C ILE A 39 -1.38 5.21 -2.92
N ALA A 40 -2.71 5.27 -3.04
CA ALA A 40 -3.54 6.08 -2.15
C ALA A 40 -3.52 5.47 -0.75
N MET A 41 -2.47 5.75 0.01
CA MET A 41 -2.30 5.28 1.36
C MET A 41 -2.92 6.30 2.30
N LEU A 42 -4.10 5.99 2.85
CA LEU A 42 -4.54 6.68 4.06
C LEU A 42 -3.66 6.20 5.20
N LEU A 43 -2.94 7.14 5.81
CA LEU A 43 -2.25 6.90 7.06
C LEU A 43 -3.29 6.42 8.10
N PRO A 44 -3.00 5.35 8.85
CA PRO A 44 -3.82 5.02 10.00
C PRO A 44 -3.86 6.22 10.96
N PRO A 45 -4.97 6.39 11.71
CA PRO A 45 -5.07 7.45 12.70
C PRO A 45 -3.90 7.36 13.67
N LYS A 46 -3.29 8.52 13.99
CA LYS A 46 -2.20 8.57 14.98
C LYS A 46 -2.71 8.00 16.31
N PRO A 47 -1.98 7.10 16.97
CA PRO A 47 -2.31 6.67 18.33
C PRO A 47 -2.33 7.90 19.27
N ASP A 48 -3.22 7.88 20.26
CA ASP A 48 -3.37 8.96 21.24
C ASP A 48 -2.05 9.15 22.00
N PRO A 49 -1.47 10.37 22.04
CA PRO A 49 -0.20 10.63 22.74
C PRO A 49 -0.26 10.40 24.27
N ASN A 50 -1.45 10.24 24.85
CA ASN A 50 -1.64 9.89 26.26
C ASN A 50 -1.82 8.39 26.52
N GLN A 51 -1.91 7.57 25.47
CA GLN A 51 -1.79 6.13 25.62
C GLN A 51 -0.30 5.76 25.53
N PRO A 52 0.26 5.02 26.51
CA PRO A 52 1.55 4.41 26.29
C PRO A 52 1.48 3.61 24.98
N PRO A 53 2.54 3.64 24.14
CA PRO A 53 2.58 2.79 22.95
C PRO A 53 2.15 1.40 23.37
N PRO A 54 1.18 0.75 22.70
CA PRO A 54 0.84 -0.62 23.04
C PRO A 54 2.16 -1.38 23.04
N GLU A 55 2.51 -1.96 24.19
CA GLU A 55 3.70 -2.77 24.32
C GLU A 55 3.54 -3.87 23.27
N VAL A 56 4.38 -3.87 22.23
CA VAL A 56 4.31 -4.83 21.13
C VAL A 56 4.84 -6.16 21.66
N THR A 57 4.13 -6.73 22.65
CA THR A 57 4.22 -8.14 23.03
C THR A 57 3.36 -8.93 22.05
N GLU A 58 3.53 -8.69 20.75
CA GLU A 58 2.86 -9.49 19.74
C GLU A 58 3.61 -10.81 19.60
N ASN A 59 2.86 -11.89 19.54
CA ASN A 59 3.45 -13.21 19.35
C ASN A 59 4.18 -13.23 18.00
N ALA A 60 5.37 -13.84 17.94
CA ALA A 60 6.15 -13.90 16.69
C ALA A 60 5.35 -14.49 15.50
N ARG A 61 4.41 -15.41 15.78
CA ARG A 61 3.49 -16.01 14.80
C ARG A 61 2.46 -15.03 14.20
N ASN A 62 2.24 -13.89 14.83
CA ASN A 62 1.38 -12.81 14.34
C ASN A 62 2.14 -11.83 13.44
N ILE A 63 3.41 -12.09 13.14
CA ILE A 63 4.21 -11.27 12.23
C ILE A 63 4.55 -12.10 10.99
N PHE A 64 3.99 -11.73 9.84
CA PHE A 64 4.34 -12.30 8.54
C PHE A 64 5.56 -11.58 7.96
N LYS A 65 6.70 -12.26 7.90
CA LYS A 65 7.99 -11.67 7.51
C LYS A 65 8.24 -11.83 6.02
N ILE A 66 8.40 -10.70 5.34
CA ILE A 66 8.83 -10.60 3.93
C ILE A 66 10.15 -9.82 3.91
N LEU A 67 11.21 -10.46 3.43
CA LEU A 67 12.53 -9.85 3.25
C LEU A 67 12.88 -9.84 1.76
N ALA A 68 13.34 -8.69 1.26
CA ALA A 68 13.91 -8.57 -0.07
C ALA A 68 15.38 -8.18 0.04
N ASN A 69 16.27 -8.87 -0.67
CA ASN A 69 17.70 -8.55 -0.67
C ASN A 69 18.11 -7.71 -1.88
N SER A 70 19.39 -7.34 -1.96
CA SER A 70 19.95 -6.53 -3.06
C SER A 70 20.11 -7.29 -4.40
N GLN A 71 19.79 -8.59 -4.43
CA GLN A 71 19.80 -9.43 -5.63
C GLN A 71 18.37 -9.66 -6.15
N ASP A 72 17.40 -8.90 -5.65
CA ASP A 72 15.97 -9.06 -5.95
C ASP A 72 15.42 -10.45 -5.63
N LYS A 73 15.98 -11.10 -4.60
CA LYS A 73 15.44 -12.36 -4.08
C LYS A 73 14.59 -12.09 -2.85
N LEU A 74 13.46 -12.80 -2.78
CA LEU A 74 12.53 -12.75 -1.66
C LEU A 74 12.75 -13.92 -0.70
N LEU A 75 12.68 -13.62 0.58
CA LEU A 75 12.59 -14.60 1.66
C LEU A 75 11.31 -14.31 2.44
N VAL A 76 10.40 -15.28 2.51
CA VAL A 76 9.07 -15.16 3.10
C VAL A 76 8.90 -16.25 4.13
N GLU A 77 8.60 -15.90 5.38
CA GLU A 77 8.58 -16.87 6.50
C GLU A 77 9.86 -17.72 6.58
N ASP A 78 11.00 -17.08 6.35
CA ASP A 78 12.34 -17.70 6.32
C ASP A 78 12.58 -18.70 5.16
N GLU A 79 11.64 -18.82 4.21
CA GLU A 79 11.73 -19.65 3.01
C GLU A 79 11.91 -18.81 1.72
N PRO A 80 12.73 -19.23 0.75
CA PRO A 80 12.89 -18.50 -0.51
C PRO A 80 11.61 -18.51 -1.34
N LEU A 81 11.14 -17.33 -1.77
CA LEU A 81 10.02 -17.18 -2.69
C LEU A 81 10.51 -16.75 -4.07
N THR A 82 10.12 -17.51 -5.10
CA THR A 82 10.53 -17.22 -6.49
C THR A 82 9.50 -16.37 -7.21
N ASP A 83 8.21 -16.68 -7.04
CA ASP A 83 7.12 -15.93 -7.65
C ASP A 83 6.51 -14.94 -6.63
N VAL A 84 6.69 -13.65 -6.88
CA VAL A 84 6.14 -12.58 -6.04
C VAL A 84 4.61 -12.63 -5.98
N PHE A 85 3.93 -13.11 -7.02
CA PHE A 85 2.47 -13.14 -7.08
C PHE A 85 1.85 -14.09 -6.05
N GLU A 86 2.59 -15.11 -5.61
CA GLU A 86 2.16 -16.01 -4.54
C GLU A 86 1.95 -15.29 -3.19
N LEU A 87 2.64 -14.15 -2.97
CA LEU A 87 2.49 -13.34 -1.76
C LEU A 87 1.05 -12.96 -1.48
N ARG A 88 0.25 -12.71 -2.53
CA ARG A 88 -1.14 -12.29 -2.38
C ARG A 88 -1.97 -13.34 -1.63
N GLU A 89 -1.89 -14.60 -2.06
CA GLU A 89 -2.60 -15.70 -1.40
C GLU A 89 -1.99 -16.06 -0.05
N MET A 90 -0.65 -16.02 0.08
CA MET A 90 0.02 -16.26 1.36
C MET A 90 -0.42 -15.24 2.42
N VAL A 91 -0.43 -13.96 2.08
CA VAL A 91 -0.86 -12.87 2.96
C VAL A 91 -2.35 -12.98 3.29
N LYS A 92 -3.20 -13.31 2.30
CA LYS A 92 -4.63 -13.56 2.54
C LYS A 92 -4.84 -14.69 3.54
N SER A 93 -4.15 -15.82 3.36
CA SER A 93 -4.23 -16.97 4.26
C SER A 93 -3.73 -16.65 5.66
N PHE A 94 -2.68 -15.83 5.77
CA PHE A 94 -2.11 -15.37 7.02
C PHE A 94 -3.09 -14.47 7.76
N ILE A 95 -3.63 -13.43 7.11
CA ILE A 95 -4.59 -12.50 7.74
C ILE A 95 -5.85 -13.25 8.21
N LEU A 96 -6.34 -14.19 7.40
CA LEU A 96 -7.55 -14.97 7.69
C LEU A 96 -7.25 -16.31 8.37
N ASN A 97 -6.14 -16.45 9.10
CA ASN A 97 -5.82 -17.73 9.71
C ASN A 97 -6.78 -18.07 10.86
N PHE A 98 -7.03 -17.16 11.82
CA PHE A 98 -7.85 -17.46 13.00
C PHE A 98 -7.32 -18.69 13.80
N GLY A 99 -6.02 -18.74 14.08
CA GLY A 99 -5.37 -19.87 14.76
C GLY A 99 -5.75 -19.99 16.25
N SER A 100 -5.72 -18.87 16.96
CA SER A 100 -6.11 -18.79 18.38
C SER A 100 -6.81 -17.44 18.66
N PRO A 101 -7.99 -17.20 18.05
CA PRO A 101 -8.63 -15.90 18.12
C PRO A 101 -9.10 -15.61 19.55
N GLY A 102 -8.81 -14.39 20.03
CA GLY A 102 -9.41 -13.86 21.25
C GLY A 102 -10.91 -13.54 21.08
N GLU A 103 -11.54 -12.94 22.10
CA GLU A 103 -12.96 -12.58 22.05
C GLU A 103 -13.32 -11.71 20.84
N GLU A 104 -12.47 -10.72 20.54
CA GLU A 104 -12.65 -9.84 19.39
C GLU A 104 -12.44 -10.57 18.05
N GLY A 105 -11.44 -11.46 17.97
CA GLY A 105 -11.22 -12.30 16.79
C GLY A 105 -12.42 -13.19 16.49
N VAL A 106 -13.03 -13.78 17.52
CA VAL A 106 -14.28 -14.55 17.39
C VAL A 106 -15.43 -13.67 16.92
N ALA A 107 -15.55 -12.44 17.45
CA ALA A 107 -16.56 -11.50 16.99
C ALA A 107 -16.37 -11.16 15.50
N ILE A 108 -15.14 -10.88 15.07
CA ILE A 108 -14.80 -10.62 13.65
C ILE A 108 -15.19 -11.83 12.80
N TYR A 109 -14.78 -13.04 13.18
CA TYR A 109 -15.12 -14.27 12.46
C TYR A 109 -16.63 -14.42 12.23
N ASN A 110 -17.42 -14.13 13.25
CA ASN A 110 -18.88 -14.22 13.15
C ASN A 110 -19.49 -13.24 12.15
N THR A 111 -18.89 -12.07 11.94
CA THR A 111 -19.32 -11.10 10.93
C THR A 111 -18.97 -11.49 9.49
N LEU A 112 -18.10 -12.49 9.29
CA LEU A 112 -17.64 -12.85 7.95
C LEU A 112 -18.72 -13.56 7.13
N PRO A 113 -18.77 -13.32 5.80
CA PRO A 113 -19.60 -14.08 4.86
C PRO A 113 -19.32 -15.57 4.87
N ALA A 114 -20.28 -16.36 4.36
CA ALA A 114 -20.16 -17.81 4.27
C ALA A 114 -18.96 -18.27 3.41
N SER A 115 -18.66 -17.57 2.31
CA SER A 115 -17.52 -17.89 1.44
C SER A 115 -16.19 -17.82 2.21
N MET A 116 -16.00 -16.75 2.98
CA MET A 116 -14.79 -16.56 3.79
C MET A 116 -14.70 -17.56 4.93
N LYS A 117 -15.81 -17.87 5.60
CA LYS A 117 -15.83 -18.90 6.65
C LYS A 117 -15.44 -20.27 6.09
N SER A 118 -15.89 -20.60 4.89
CA SER A 118 -15.48 -21.81 4.17
C SER A 118 -13.99 -21.78 3.84
N TYR A 119 -13.48 -20.66 3.31
CA TYR A 119 -12.04 -20.49 3.05
C TYR A 119 -11.20 -20.71 4.32
N ILE A 120 -11.58 -20.08 5.44
CA ILE A 120 -10.88 -20.20 6.73
C ILE A 120 -10.90 -21.65 7.23
N SER A 121 -11.99 -22.38 6.99
CA SER A 121 -12.10 -23.78 7.41
C SER A 121 -11.17 -24.71 6.61
N LEU A 122 -10.79 -24.32 5.39
CA LEU A 122 -9.90 -25.09 4.51
C LEU A 122 -8.44 -24.71 4.66
N ASN A 123 -8.14 -23.41 4.78
CA ASN A 123 -6.78 -22.86 4.70
C ASN A 123 -6.28 -22.24 6.02
N GLY A 124 -7.16 -22.01 6.98
CA GLY A 124 -6.84 -21.37 8.25
C GLY A 124 -6.73 -22.35 9.42
N ARG A 125 -6.93 -21.80 10.62
CA ARG A 125 -6.86 -22.47 11.94
C ARG A 125 -5.54 -23.16 12.22
N ARG A 126 -4.47 -22.68 11.58
CA ARG A 126 -3.14 -23.24 11.77
C ARG A 126 -2.53 -22.69 13.07
N PRO A 127 -2.02 -23.54 13.96
CA PRO A 127 -1.48 -23.11 15.26
C PRO A 127 -0.14 -22.37 15.16
N ASP A 128 0.55 -22.50 14.03
CA ASP A 128 1.85 -21.90 13.70
C ASP A 128 1.71 -20.57 12.94
N SER A 129 0.49 -20.09 12.69
CA SER A 129 0.22 -18.84 11.96
C SER A 129 -0.62 -17.88 12.81
N SER A 130 -1.12 -16.77 12.22
CA SER A 130 -1.68 -15.65 12.97
C SER A 130 -2.91 -16.03 13.81
N ASP A 131 -3.05 -15.40 14.96
CA ASP A 131 -4.17 -15.65 15.87
C ASP A 131 -5.49 -15.13 15.29
N ASP A 132 -5.49 -13.92 14.71
CA ASP A 132 -6.64 -13.30 14.05
C ASP A 132 -6.21 -12.07 13.19
N PRO A 133 -7.09 -11.53 12.34
CA PRO A 133 -6.74 -10.40 11.47
C PRO A 133 -6.42 -9.08 12.19
N LYS A 134 -6.76 -8.92 13.47
CA LYS A 134 -6.53 -7.68 14.22
C LYS A 134 -5.07 -7.60 14.67
N THR A 135 -4.51 -8.72 15.10
CA THR A 135 -3.11 -8.83 15.56
C THR A 135 -2.14 -9.19 14.44
N ALA A 136 -2.63 -9.71 13.31
CA ALA A 136 -1.82 -10.05 12.14
C ALA A 136 -1.12 -8.81 11.54
N ILE A 137 0.22 -8.80 11.60
CA ILE A 137 1.08 -7.76 11.04
C ILE A 137 1.88 -8.33 9.87
N VAL A 138 1.84 -7.67 8.71
CA VAL A 138 2.71 -7.99 7.57
C VAL A 138 3.95 -7.10 7.63
N SER A 139 5.10 -7.68 7.95
CA SER A 139 6.38 -6.99 8.03
C SER A 139 7.15 -7.14 6.71
N PHE A 140 7.35 -6.04 6.00
CA PHE A 140 8.19 -5.99 4.80
C PHE A 140 9.47 -5.21 5.07
N LYS A 141 10.62 -5.84 4.81
CA LYS A 141 11.94 -5.22 4.90
C LYS A 141 12.70 -5.45 3.60
N ALA A 142 13.24 -4.38 3.03
CA ALA A 142 14.12 -4.45 1.87
C ALA A 142 15.55 -4.06 2.25
N ASP A 143 16.54 -4.67 1.60
CA ASP A 143 17.94 -4.31 1.74
C ASP A 143 18.28 -3.08 0.91
N ARG A 144 19.40 -2.43 1.25
CA ARG A 144 19.97 -1.39 0.38
C ARG A 144 20.39 -2.04 -0.94
N GLY A 145 19.76 -1.62 -2.03
CA GLY A 145 20.03 -2.13 -3.37
C GLY A 145 18.97 -3.07 -3.93
N THR A 146 17.92 -3.41 -3.17
CA THR A 146 16.70 -4.00 -3.75
C THR A 146 16.14 -3.04 -4.80
N SER A 147 15.77 -3.57 -5.96
CA SER A 147 15.21 -2.75 -7.02
C SER A 147 13.87 -2.14 -6.59
N TYR A 148 13.62 -0.93 -7.07
CA TYR A 148 12.35 -0.26 -6.82
C TYR A 148 11.17 -1.05 -7.40
N GLU A 149 11.38 -1.72 -8.54
CA GLU A 149 10.37 -2.57 -9.16
C GLU A 149 9.94 -3.71 -8.22
N LEU A 150 10.88 -4.49 -7.69
CA LEU A 150 10.54 -5.57 -6.75
C LEU A 150 9.87 -5.02 -5.49
N TYR A 151 10.36 -3.90 -4.96
CA TYR A 151 9.76 -3.24 -3.80
C TYR A 151 8.28 -2.89 -4.03
N VAL A 152 7.96 -2.27 -5.17
CA VAL A 152 6.59 -1.93 -5.54
C VAL A 152 5.74 -3.19 -5.78
N GLN A 153 6.29 -4.21 -6.45
CA GLN A 153 5.57 -5.47 -6.69
C GLN A 153 5.17 -6.15 -5.38
N VAL A 154 6.08 -6.23 -4.40
CA VAL A 154 5.76 -6.78 -3.07
C VAL A 154 4.64 -5.98 -2.41
N LEU A 155 4.75 -4.66 -2.38
CA LEU A 155 3.71 -3.81 -1.78
C LEU A 155 2.37 -3.96 -2.50
N ASP A 156 2.36 -4.09 -3.82
CA ASP A 156 1.15 -4.30 -4.60
C ASP A 156 0.49 -5.63 -4.21
N GLN A 157 1.24 -6.73 -4.14
CA GLN A 157 0.69 -8.04 -3.76
C GLN A 157 0.12 -8.05 -2.33
N VAL A 158 0.82 -7.41 -1.38
CA VAL A 158 0.33 -7.27 0.00
C VAL A 158 -0.96 -6.44 0.03
N ASN A 159 -1.01 -5.31 -0.68
CA ASN A 159 -2.22 -4.49 -0.73
C ASN A 159 -3.38 -5.18 -1.45
N ALA A 160 -3.09 -5.92 -2.52
CA ALA A 160 -4.06 -6.72 -3.26
C ALA A 160 -4.74 -7.76 -2.36
N ALA A 161 -3.97 -8.45 -1.52
CA ALA A 161 -4.51 -9.39 -0.54
C ALA A 161 -5.51 -8.72 0.41
N TYR A 162 -5.18 -7.54 0.96
CA TYR A 162 -6.13 -6.78 1.79
C TYR A 162 -7.37 -6.35 1.00
N ASN A 163 -7.21 -5.93 -0.25
CA ASN A 163 -8.33 -5.50 -1.09
C ASN A 163 -9.27 -6.68 -1.42
N ASP A 164 -8.74 -7.88 -1.61
CA ASP A 164 -9.56 -9.09 -1.75
C ASP A 164 -10.37 -9.38 -0.50
N VAL A 165 -9.71 -9.34 0.67
CA VAL A 165 -10.37 -9.54 1.96
C VAL A 165 -11.48 -8.51 2.15
N TYR A 166 -11.20 -7.23 1.90
CA TYR A 166 -12.18 -6.17 2.07
C TYR A 166 -13.32 -6.24 1.06
N GLY A 167 -13.02 -6.46 -0.22
CA GLY A 167 -14.04 -6.62 -1.25
C GLY A 167 -14.97 -7.79 -0.93
N GLU A 168 -14.39 -8.96 -0.63
CA GLU A 168 -15.17 -10.18 -0.36
C GLU A 168 -16.11 -10.02 0.85
N ARG A 169 -15.68 -9.30 1.89
CA ARG A 169 -16.52 -9.01 3.07
C ARG A 169 -17.80 -8.26 2.76
N VAL A 170 -17.79 -7.42 1.72
CA VAL A 170 -18.95 -6.63 1.30
C VAL A 170 -19.56 -7.12 -0.03
N GLY A 171 -19.15 -8.30 -0.49
CA GLY A 171 -19.67 -8.94 -1.71
C GLY A 171 -19.23 -8.26 -3.00
N LEU A 172 -18.06 -7.63 -3.01
CA LEU A 172 -17.44 -6.97 -4.16
C LEU A 172 -16.14 -7.67 -4.56
N SER A 173 -15.74 -7.53 -5.82
CA SER A 173 -14.36 -7.81 -6.22
C SER A 173 -13.40 -6.76 -5.67
N ALA A 174 -12.09 -7.08 -5.60
CA ALA A 174 -11.08 -6.12 -5.19
C ALA A 174 -11.08 -4.84 -6.06
N ASN A 175 -11.34 -4.98 -7.37
CA ASN A 175 -11.39 -3.83 -8.28
C ASN A 175 -12.61 -2.94 -8.00
N GLU A 176 -13.78 -3.52 -7.79
CA GLU A 176 -14.99 -2.76 -7.43
C GLU A 176 -14.82 -2.09 -6.07
N PHE A 177 -14.19 -2.77 -5.09
CA PHE A 177 -13.88 -2.18 -3.79
C PHE A 177 -12.99 -0.95 -3.89
N LEU A 178 -11.97 -0.99 -4.76
CA LEU A 178 -11.07 0.13 -5.01
C LEU A 178 -11.73 1.31 -5.74
N GLN A 179 -12.81 1.05 -6.47
CA GLN A 179 -13.56 2.06 -7.21
C GLN A 179 -14.71 2.69 -6.41
N LEU A 180 -14.92 2.26 -5.16
CA LEU A 180 -15.92 2.87 -4.28
C LEU A 180 -15.69 4.37 -4.14
N ASP A 181 -16.73 5.15 -4.42
CA ASP A 181 -16.74 6.58 -4.19
C ASP A 181 -16.85 6.86 -2.69
N ARG A 182 -15.90 7.60 -2.16
CA ARG A 182 -15.84 7.92 -0.72
C ARG A 182 -16.60 9.18 -0.36
N ASP A 183 -17.04 9.95 -1.36
CA ASP A 183 -17.89 11.12 -1.18
C ASP A 183 -19.38 10.73 -1.12
N ASP A 184 -19.75 9.54 -1.63
CA ASP A 184 -21.07 8.94 -1.48
C ASP A 184 -21.21 8.28 -0.08
N PRO A 185 -22.17 8.72 0.77
CA PRO A 185 -22.30 8.19 2.13
C PRO A 185 -22.63 6.69 2.22
N ILE A 186 -23.28 6.12 1.22
CA ILE A 186 -23.63 4.70 1.18
C ILE A 186 -22.39 3.88 0.84
N GLN A 187 -21.60 4.33 -0.13
CA GLN A 187 -20.38 3.66 -0.55
C GLN A 187 -19.26 3.80 0.49
N ASP A 188 -19.11 4.96 1.13
CA ASP A 188 -18.16 5.13 2.23
C ASP A 188 -18.52 4.22 3.41
N LYS A 189 -19.81 4.09 3.75
CA LYS A 189 -20.25 3.13 4.77
C LYS A 189 -19.88 1.68 4.43
N LYS A 190 -20.02 1.27 3.16
CA LYS A 190 -19.55 -0.06 2.71
C LYS A 190 -18.03 -0.19 2.85
N TYR A 191 -17.28 0.82 2.44
CA TYR A 191 -15.82 0.85 2.57
C TYR A 191 -15.36 0.70 4.04
N LEU A 192 -15.98 1.44 4.95
CA LEU A 192 -15.68 1.36 6.39
C LEU A 192 -16.07 0.00 6.97
N ALA A 193 -17.24 -0.53 6.60
CA ALA A 193 -17.69 -1.85 7.06
C ALA A 193 -16.74 -2.98 6.63
N ALA A 194 -16.22 -2.93 5.39
CA ALA A 194 -15.26 -3.90 4.88
C ALA A 194 -13.96 -3.95 5.71
N ARG A 195 -13.52 -2.81 6.24
CA ARG A 195 -12.28 -2.66 7.01
C ARG A 195 -12.46 -2.87 8.53
N GLN A 196 -13.70 -2.87 9.02
CA GLN A 196 -13.98 -2.94 10.44
C GLN A 196 -13.42 -4.21 11.08
N GLY A 197 -12.55 -4.06 12.09
CA GLY A 197 -11.90 -5.16 12.80
C GLY A 197 -10.74 -5.84 12.05
N ILE A 198 -10.46 -5.46 10.80
CA ILE A 198 -9.34 -6.00 10.01
C ILE A 198 -8.48 -4.83 9.55
N PRO A 199 -7.60 -4.29 10.42
CA PRO A 199 -6.72 -3.20 10.05
C PRO A 199 -5.72 -3.63 8.96
N ARG A 200 -5.32 -2.69 8.12
CA ARG A 200 -4.19 -2.89 7.20
C ARG A 200 -2.90 -2.65 7.96
N ALA A 201 -2.42 -3.68 8.64
CA ALA A 201 -1.22 -3.63 9.48
C ALA A 201 0.01 -4.04 8.66
N ILE A 202 0.50 -3.12 7.82
CA ILE A 202 1.74 -3.31 7.06
C ILE A 202 2.86 -2.52 7.75
N SER A 203 3.86 -3.22 8.25
CA SER A 203 5.06 -2.63 8.83
C SER A 203 6.17 -2.64 7.78
N ILE A 204 6.59 -1.46 7.34
CA ILE A 204 7.66 -1.30 6.37
C ILE A 204 8.92 -0.83 7.09
N ALA A 205 9.99 -1.59 7.00
CA ALA A 205 11.29 -1.20 7.53
C ALA A 205 12.18 -0.63 6.41
N GLU A 206 12.72 0.57 6.63
CA GLU A 206 13.73 1.16 5.75
C GLU A 206 15.00 0.31 5.73
N PRO A 207 15.74 0.31 4.60
CA PRO A 207 16.92 -0.52 4.45
C PRO A 207 18.02 -0.13 5.45
N ASN A 208 18.62 -1.15 6.08
CA ASN A 208 19.59 -0.99 7.17
C ASN A 208 20.69 0.03 6.81
N LYS A 209 20.92 1.04 7.67
CA LYS A 209 22.14 1.87 7.58
C LYS A 209 23.34 0.99 7.93
N ILE A 210 24.41 1.06 7.12
CA ILE A 210 25.67 0.38 7.40
C ILE A 210 26.23 1.05 8.66
N VAL A 211 26.42 0.27 9.73
CA VAL A 211 27.25 0.69 10.85
C VAL A 211 28.69 0.46 10.37
N ASN A 212 29.35 1.53 9.94
CA ASN A 212 30.78 1.51 9.67
C ASN A 212 31.56 1.45 10.99
#